data_AF-A0AAV5FZX8-F1
#
_entry.id   AF-A0AAV5FZX8-F1
#
_cell.length_a   1.000
_cell.length_b   1.000
_cell.length_c   1.000
_cell.angle_alpha   90.00
_cell.angle_beta   90.00
_cell.angle_gamma   90.00
#
_symmetry.space_group_name_H-M   'P 1'
#
loop_
_entity.id
_entity.type
_entity.pdbx_description
1 polymer ?
#
loop_
_entity_poly.entity_id
_entity_poly.type
_entity_poly.pdbx_seq_one_letter_code
_entity_poly.pdbx_strand_id
1 'polypeptide(L)'
;MRVTNLVKRKRLITLWLLTVIFGRLIFQYASFNNSRSLHFFLAAWPVVGIWFTALGISTMAFNLNGFNFNQSVVDSQGRVINTWADIINRANLGMEVMHERNAHNFPLDLAALEAPSLNG
;
A
#
# COMPACT_ATOMS: atom_id res chain seq x y z
N MET A 1 12.77 26.66 47.93
CA MET A 1 11.52 26.44 47.14
C MET A 1 11.46 27.17 45.78
N ARG A 2 12.39 28.07 45.42
CA ARG A 2 12.41 28.75 44.10
C ARG A 2 13.13 27.99 42.98
N VAL A 3 14.15 27.19 43.31
CA VAL A 3 15.01 26.51 42.32
C VAL A 3 14.26 25.39 41.58
N THR A 4 13.44 24.62 42.27
CA THR A 4 12.63 23.53 41.66
C THR A 4 11.59 24.05 40.68
N ASN A 5 10.99 25.20 40.97
CA ASN A 5 10.06 25.89 40.06
C ASN A 5 10.78 26.44 38.81
N LEU A 6 12.02 26.90 38.96
CA LEU A 6 12.83 27.40 37.85
C LEU A 6 13.31 26.28 36.92
N VAL A 7 13.70 25.12 37.47
CA VAL A 7 14.04 23.93 36.68
C VAL A 7 12.81 23.35 35.99
N LYS A 8 11.65 23.28 36.68
CA LYS A 8 10.38 22.92 36.03
C LYS A 8 10.03 23.89 34.91
N ARG A 9 10.15 25.21 35.15
CA ARG A 9 9.85 26.24 34.14
C ARG A 9 10.80 26.15 32.94
N LYS A 10 12.10 25.94 33.16
CA LYS A 10 13.09 25.73 32.09
C LYS A 10 12.79 24.45 31.31
N ARG A 11 12.48 23.34 31.98
CA ARG A 11 12.12 22.06 31.32
C ARG A 11 10.83 22.18 30.51
N LEU A 12 9.84 22.90 31.02
CA LEU A 12 8.59 23.20 30.31
C LEU A 12 8.83 24.08 29.08
N ILE A 13 9.72 25.08 29.18
CA ILE A 13 10.11 25.94 28.04
C ILE A 13 10.87 25.13 26.98
N THR A 14 11.81 24.27 27.38
CA THR A 14 12.57 23.42 26.44
C THR A 14 11.66 22.42 25.74
N LEU A 15 10.72 21.79 26.45
CA LEU A 15 9.71 20.91 25.85
C LEU A 15 8.78 21.66 24.88
N TRP A 16 8.37 22.89 25.21
CA TRP A 16 7.58 23.74 24.34
C TRP A 16 8.33 24.16 23.06
N LEU A 17 9.62 24.45 23.16
CA LEU A 17 10.43 24.80 22.01
C LEU A 17 10.68 23.59 21.10
N LEU A 18 10.87 22.40 21.66
CA LEU A 18 11.05 21.17 20.88
C LEU A 18 9.80 20.80 20.07
N THR A 19 8.60 20.94 20.65
CA THR A 19 7.35 20.70 19.92
C THR A 19 7.11 21.73 18.82
N VAL A 20 7.47 23.00 19.06
CA VAL A 20 7.38 24.08 18.05
C VAL A 20 8.40 23.91 16.92
N ILE A 21 9.63 23.49 17.23
CA ILE A 21 10.69 23.27 16.23
C ILE A 21 10.33 22.09 15.31
N PHE A 22 9.79 21.00 15.85
CA PHE A 22 9.36 19.84 15.05
C PHE A 22 8.24 20.21 14.05
N GLY A 23 7.28 21.03 14.47
CA GLY A 23 6.22 21.53 13.57
C GLY A 23 6.70 22.52 12.50
N ARG A 24 7.83 23.20 12.73
CA ARG A 24 8.44 24.15 11.79
C ARG A 24 9.43 23.52 10.81
N LEU A 25 9.93 22.32 11.09
CA LEU A 25 11.04 21.71 10.33
C LEU A 25 10.59 20.95 9.07
N ILE A 26 9.32 20.49 8.97
CA ILE A 26 8.93 19.51 7.93
C ILE A 26 7.74 19.98 7.05
N PHE A 27 6.64 20.51 7.59
CA PHE A 27 5.53 21.03 6.79
C PHE A 27 4.71 22.04 7.60
N GLN A 28 4.81 23.32 7.24
CA GLN A 28 4.09 24.39 7.95
C GLN A 28 2.56 24.29 7.86
N TYR A 29 2.03 23.53 6.89
CA TYR A 29 0.60 23.28 6.69
C TYR A 29 0.14 21.83 6.98
N ALA A 30 1.06 20.88 7.19
CA ALA A 30 0.69 19.50 7.55
C ALA A 30 0.65 19.28 9.07
N SER A 31 0.98 20.31 9.86
CA SER A 31 0.85 20.27 11.30
C SER A 31 -0.58 20.58 11.70
N PHE A 32 -1.25 19.61 12.35
CA PHE A 32 -2.58 19.81 12.89
C PHE A 32 -2.54 20.74 14.10
N ASN A 33 -3.15 21.90 13.95
CA ASN A 33 -3.34 22.94 14.96
C ASN A 33 -4.54 22.66 15.89
N ASN A 34 -5.30 21.56 15.68
CA ASN A 34 -6.37 21.08 16.54
C ASN A 34 -6.18 19.59 16.89
N SER A 35 -6.08 19.29 18.18
CA SER A 35 -5.90 17.92 18.69
C SER A 35 -7.06 16.99 18.30
N ARG A 36 -8.32 17.45 18.25
CA ARG A 36 -9.46 16.61 17.88
C ARG A 36 -9.41 16.17 16.41
N SER A 37 -8.99 17.07 15.51
CA SER A 37 -8.81 16.76 14.09
C SER A 37 -7.66 15.78 13.87
N LEU A 38 -6.59 15.87 14.65
CA LEU A 38 -5.48 14.93 14.61
C LEU A 38 -5.93 13.52 15.00
N HIS A 39 -6.67 13.37 16.10
CA HIS A 39 -7.17 12.06 16.53
C HIS A 39 -8.16 11.47 15.53
N PHE A 40 -9.04 12.30 14.95
CA PHE A 40 -9.93 11.86 13.89
C PHE A 40 -9.17 11.37 12.65
N PHE A 41 -8.14 12.08 12.21
CA PHE A 41 -7.31 11.67 11.08
C PHE A 41 -6.55 10.36 11.35
N LEU A 42 -5.96 10.21 12.54
CA LEU A 42 -5.27 8.99 12.94
C LEU A 42 -6.19 7.77 13.01
N ALA A 43 -7.48 7.95 13.34
CA ALA A 43 -8.46 6.89 13.32
C ALA A 43 -8.99 6.62 11.90
N ALA A 44 -9.30 7.68 11.14
CA ALA A 44 -9.88 7.55 9.81
C ALA A 44 -8.90 6.96 8.77
N TRP A 45 -7.62 7.31 8.86
CA TRP A 45 -6.60 6.86 7.92
C TRP A 45 -6.51 5.31 7.79
N PRO A 46 -6.27 4.56 8.88
CA PRO A 46 -6.24 3.09 8.79
C PRO A 46 -7.61 2.50 8.46
N VAL A 47 -8.70 3.11 8.96
CA VAL A 47 -10.08 2.60 8.72
C VAL A 47 -10.43 2.65 7.24
N VAL A 48 -10.17 3.78 6.57
CA VAL A 48 -10.40 3.92 5.13
C VAL A 48 -9.53 2.95 4.33
N GLY A 49 -8.28 2.73 4.73
CA GLY A 49 -7.41 1.73 4.12
C GLY A 49 -7.99 0.31 4.17
N ILE A 50 -8.47 -0.11 5.34
CA ILE A 50 -9.09 -1.43 5.52
C ILE A 50 -10.36 -1.57 4.68
N TRP A 51 -11.18 -0.52 4.58
CA TRP A 51 -12.36 -0.53 3.72
C TRP A 51 -11.98 -0.75 2.25
N PHE A 52 -10.96 -0.07 1.74
CA PHE A 52 -10.51 -0.29 0.36
C PHE A 52 -9.96 -1.71 0.13
N THR A 53 -9.21 -2.27 1.08
CA THR A 53 -8.76 -3.67 0.99
C THR A 53 -9.94 -4.65 0.98
N ALA A 54 -10.94 -4.45 1.84
CA ALA A 54 -12.13 -5.29 1.89
C ALA A 54 -12.94 -5.22 0.59
N LEU A 55 -13.11 -4.02 0.03
CA LEU A 55 -13.75 -3.83 -1.27
C LEU A 55 -12.93 -4.45 -2.42
N GLY A 56 -11.61 -4.35 -2.37
CA GLY A 56 -10.70 -4.98 -3.34
C GLY A 56 -10.84 -6.50 -3.35
N ILE A 57 -10.84 -7.15 -2.18
CA ILE A 57 -11.05 -8.61 -2.09
C ILE A 57 -12.45 -8.99 -2.58
N SER A 58 -13.46 -8.19 -2.21
CA SER A 58 -14.85 -8.45 -2.61
C SER A 58 -15.05 -8.34 -4.13
N THR A 59 -14.29 -7.50 -4.83
CA THR A 59 -14.34 -7.38 -6.29
C THR A 59 -13.52 -8.48 -6.98
N MET A 60 -12.33 -8.81 -6.45
CA MET A 60 -11.55 -9.96 -6.94
C MET A 60 -12.32 -11.29 -6.81
N ALA A 61 -13.16 -11.45 -5.79
CA ALA A 61 -14.03 -12.63 -5.63
C ALA A 61 -14.98 -12.86 -6.82
N PHE A 62 -15.26 -11.85 -7.64
CA PHE A 62 -16.03 -11.96 -8.88
C PHE A 62 -15.15 -11.91 -10.13
N ASN A 63 -13.88 -12.33 -10.03
CA ASN A 63 -12.89 -12.37 -11.12
C ASN A 63 -12.58 -10.99 -11.73
N LEU A 64 -12.81 -9.90 -10.98
CA LEU A 64 -12.32 -8.56 -11.34
C LEU A 64 -10.95 -8.35 -10.71
N ASN A 65 -9.92 -8.75 -11.46
CA ASN A 65 -8.55 -8.76 -10.98
C ASN A 65 -7.86 -7.39 -11.09
N GLY A 66 -6.65 -7.34 -10.55
CA GLY A 66 -5.77 -6.18 -10.66
C GLY A 66 -5.32 -5.91 -12.10
N PHE A 67 -4.58 -4.82 -12.27
CA PHE A 67 -4.05 -4.45 -13.58
C PHE A 67 -3.15 -5.55 -14.16
N ASN A 68 -3.33 -5.86 -15.44
CA ASN A 68 -2.47 -6.75 -16.21
C ASN A 68 -1.62 -5.93 -17.19
N PHE A 69 -0.32 -5.96 -17.02
CA PHE A 69 0.65 -5.25 -17.88
C PHE A 69 1.68 -6.20 -18.50
N ASN A 70 1.29 -7.45 -18.72
CA ASN A 70 2.14 -8.45 -19.37
C ASN A 70 2.50 -7.99 -20.78
N GLN A 71 3.80 -7.93 -21.08
CA GLN A 71 4.34 -7.51 -22.37
C GLN A 71 3.91 -6.09 -22.81
N SER A 72 3.59 -5.23 -21.83
CA SER A 72 3.04 -3.89 -22.10
C SER A 72 3.99 -2.93 -22.83
N VAL A 73 5.29 -3.22 -22.89
CA VAL A 73 6.29 -2.40 -23.58
C VAL A 73 6.91 -3.20 -24.72
N VAL A 74 6.84 -2.65 -25.93
CA VAL A 74 7.32 -3.27 -27.17
C VAL A 74 8.23 -2.29 -27.91
N ASP A 75 9.36 -2.76 -28.41
CA ASP A 75 10.27 -2.00 -29.27
C ASP A 75 9.66 -1.79 -30.68
N SER A 76 10.19 -0.84 -31.42
CA SER A 76 9.94 -0.57 -32.84
C SER A 76 10.03 -1.80 -33.76
N GLN A 77 10.73 -2.86 -33.35
CA GLN A 77 10.83 -4.14 -34.06
C GLN A 77 9.77 -5.18 -33.64
N GLY A 78 8.80 -4.81 -32.80
CA GLY A 78 7.80 -5.73 -32.27
C GLY A 78 8.32 -6.67 -31.17
N ARG A 79 9.50 -6.39 -30.60
CA ARG A 79 10.11 -7.19 -29.54
C ARG A 79 9.64 -6.71 -28.17
N VAL A 80 9.19 -7.64 -27.34
CA VAL A 80 8.76 -7.34 -25.97
C VAL A 80 9.96 -6.97 -25.11
N ILE A 81 9.87 -5.83 -24.42
CA ILE A 81 10.84 -5.39 -23.43
C ILE A 81 10.28 -5.75 -22.06
N ASN A 82 10.95 -6.68 -21.37
CA ASN A 82 10.51 -7.11 -20.04
C ASN A 82 10.57 -5.95 -19.04
N THR A 83 9.49 -5.79 -18.29
CA THR A 83 9.31 -4.82 -17.20
C THR A 83 9.22 -5.54 -15.85
N TRP A 84 9.05 -4.78 -14.76
CA TRP A 84 8.75 -5.35 -13.45
C TRP A 84 7.43 -6.13 -13.44
N ALA A 85 6.45 -5.77 -14.27
CA ALA A 85 5.20 -6.51 -14.39
C ALA A 85 5.42 -7.92 -14.95
N ASP A 86 6.32 -8.06 -15.94
CA ASP A 86 6.66 -9.37 -16.51
C ASP A 86 7.40 -10.28 -15.51
N ILE A 87 8.15 -9.69 -14.56
CA ILE A 87 8.80 -10.43 -13.47
C ILE A 87 7.75 -10.93 -12.48
N ILE A 88 6.76 -10.10 -12.12
CA ILE A 88 5.65 -10.48 -11.24
C ILE A 88 4.82 -11.60 -11.89
N ASN A 89 4.54 -11.49 -13.20
CA ASN A 89 3.82 -12.52 -13.93
C ASN A 89 4.52 -13.89 -13.89
N ARG A 90 5.86 -13.92 -14.00
CA ARG A 90 6.63 -15.18 -13.87
C ARG A 90 6.51 -15.80 -12.46
N ALA A 91 6.43 -14.97 -11.42
CA ALA A 91 6.21 -15.45 -10.06
C ALA A 91 4.78 -15.99 -9.88
N ASN A 92 3.77 -15.30 -10.44
CA ASN A 92 2.38 -15.75 -10.45
C ASN A 92 2.23 -17.11 -11.16
N LEU A 93 2.81 -17.25 -12.36
CA LEU A 93 2.84 -18.53 -13.09
C LEU A 93 3.45 -19.66 -12.25
N GLY A 94 4.53 -19.37 -11.51
CA GLY A 94 5.15 -20.35 -10.61
C GLY A 94 4.25 -20.79 -9.45
N MET A 95 3.37 -19.90 -8.96
CA MET A 95 2.37 -20.26 -7.96
C MET A 95 1.21 -21.03 -8.58
N GLU A 96 0.70 -20.60 -9.74
CA GLU A 96 -0.41 -21.24 -10.45
C GLU A 96 -0.13 -22.71 -10.76
N VAL A 97 1.05 -23.02 -11.32
CA VAL A 97 1.40 -24.41 -11.67
C VAL A 97 1.66 -25.31 -10.46
N MET A 98 1.88 -24.73 -9.28
CA MET A 98 2.22 -25.46 -8.05
C MET A 98 1.12 -25.45 -7.00
N HIS A 99 0.14 -24.55 -7.10
CA HIS A 99 -1.05 -24.56 -6.27
C HIS A 99 -1.92 -25.75 -6.66
N GLU A 100 -2.56 -26.39 -5.68
CA GLU A 100 -3.54 -27.48 -5.92
C GLU A 100 -3.07 -28.59 -6.90
N ARG A 101 -1.79 -29.00 -6.82
CA ARG A 101 -1.09 -29.90 -7.76
C ARG A 101 -1.82 -31.19 -8.22
N ASN A 102 -2.81 -31.68 -7.47
CA ASN A 102 -3.56 -32.90 -7.79
C ASN A 102 -5.07 -32.66 -8.00
N ALA A 103 -5.54 -31.41 -7.96
CA ALA A 103 -6.96 -31.07 -8.09
C ALA A 103 -7.35 -30.67 -9.52
N HIS A 104 -6.37 -30.31 -10.36
CA HIS A 104 -6.61 -29.90 -11.74
C HIS A 104 -6.42 -31.08 -12.71
N ASN A 105 -7.53 -31.58 -13.24
CA ASN A 105 -7.57 -32.59 -14.31
C ASN A 105 -7.72 -31.97 -15.71
N PHE A 106 -8.03 -30.68 -15.75
CA PHE A 106 -8.21 -29.89 -16.98
C PHE A 106 -7.18 -28.76 -17.02
N PRO A 107 -6.71 -28.37 -18.22
CA PRO A 107 -5.60 -27.43 -18.38
C PRO A 107 -5.94 -25.98 -18.03
N LEU A 108 -7.21 -25.67 -17.76
CA LEU A 108 -7.69 -24.33 -17.49
C LEU A 108 -8.47 -24.32 -16.18
N ASP A 109 -8.01 -23.52 -15.23
CA ASP A 109 -8.79 -23.25 -14.03
C ASP A 109 -9.75 -22.07 -14.30
N LEU A 110 -10.99 -22.42 -14.61
CA LEU A 110 -12.08 -21.46 -14.89
C LEU A 110 -12.70 -20.86 -13.62
N ALA A 111 -12.39 -21.41 -12.45
CA ALA A 111 -12.85 -20.93 -11.15
C ALA A 111 -11.78 -20.15 -10.40
N ALA A 112 -10.51 -20.28 -10.80
CA ALA A 112 -9.42 -19.43 -10.32
C ALA A 112 -9.56 -17.98 -10.76
N LEU A 113 -9.00 -17.13 -9.91
CA LEU A 113 -8.95 -15.68 -9.98
C LEU A 113 -8.09 -15.14 -11.13
N GLU A 114 -7.62 -15.95 -12.08
CA GLU A 114 -6.77 -15.44 -13.16
C GLU A 114 -7.07 -16.20 -14.46
N ALA A 115 -7.62 -15.50 -15.45
CA ALA A 115 -7.65 -16.03 -16.80
C ALA A 115 -6.21 -16.14 -17.31
N PRO A 116 -5.80 -17.27 -17.91
CA PRO A 116 -4.45 -17.40 -18.42
C PRO A 116 -4.18 -16.26 -19.39
N SER A 117 -3.04 -15.60 -19.20
CA SER A 117 -2.51 -14.71 -20.23
C SER A 117 -2.18 -15.56 -21.46
N LEU A 118 -3.18 -15.77 -22.31
CA LEU A 118 -3.01 -16.32 -23.63
C LEU A 118 -2.21 -15.30 -24.44
N ASN A 119 -0.89 -15.40 -24.33
CA ASN A 119 0.02 -14.81 -25.29
C ASN A 119 -0.22 -15.55 -26.62
N GLY A 120 -0.88 -14.89 -27.56
CA GLY A 120 -0.77 -15.20 -28.99
C GLY A 120 0.52 -14.64 -29.56
#